data_AF-A0A7C4NQ50-F1
#
_entry.id   AF-A0A7C4NQ50-F1
#
_cell.length_a   1.000
_cell.length_b   1.000
_cell.length_c   1.000
_cell.angle_alpha   90.00
_cell.angle_beta   90.00
_cell.angle_gamma   90.00
#
_symmetry.space_group_name_H-M   'P 1'
#
loop_
_entity.id
_entity.type
_entity.pdbx_description
1 polymer ?
#
loop_
_entity_poly.entity_id
_entity_poly.type
_entity_poly.pdbx_seq_one_letter_code
_entity_poly.pdbx_strand_id
1 'polypeptide(L)'
;MDVRSILTEEILDIALGIHVYTYPKIDEKTIDARIPRPHGFRVYEIVNEIDLESIDLDRPGEFDLDCRGNDNRYVYVVEKMNCDSHALCKLMQKILRCKSCEILGLKEAEAISRQAVILRGCSKLIKIMRLQYGKRYIKAILWQCAPNLVLHNGNKFRIRIITKDLNTVRERLRFVHDYGYIFLNFFGYQRFGTRRPVTHFLGKLIIKNELDSFMDTLCNSRIHRLIKKAPEKIVCKNWLNHGNALKLVKRIPKDYILLYINAYQAYLFNSMLSKLWLKLLEIYRFEDAIKIMISEYTYLPIVGTKYYVHQRLVKEVLDEILSVEGINPSHFYVKTLAIEVKGDMRQALAQAQNVKTYFSCKDIELSFTLDRGCYATSFIRELLRTDPLNYT
;
A
#
# COMPACT_ATOMS: atom_id res chain seq x y z
N MET A 1 11.59 -6.55 -29.14
CA MET A 1 12.18 -6.09 -27.86
C MET A 1 12.69 -7.31 -27.14
N ASP A 2 13.89 -7.28 -26.56
CA ASP A 2 14.35 -8.40 -25.73
C ASP A 2 13.54 -8.43 -24.44
N VAL A 3 12.80 -9.52 -24.19
CA VAL A 3 11.99 -9.71 -22.97
C VAL A 3 12.85 -9.59 -21.71
N ARG A 4 14.14 -9.92 -21.77
CA ARG A 4 15.06 -9.78 -20.63
C ARG A 4 15.21 -8.34 -20.16
N SER A 5 15.01 -7.36 -21.04
CA SER A 5 15.12 -5.93 -20.71
C SER A 5 14.04 -5.42 -19.75
N ILE A 6 12.95 -6.19 -19.54
CA ILE A 6 11.89 -5.82 -18.61
C ILE A 6 11.87 -6.69 -17.35
N LEU A 7 12.67 -7.76 -17.27
CA LEU A 7 12.66 -8.62 -16.10
C LEU A 7 13.34 -7.95 -14.91
N THR A 8 12.81 -8.21 -13.71
CA THR A 8 13.50 -7.86 -12.46
C THR A 8 14.49 -8.94 -12.07
N GLU A 9 15.59 -8.51 -11.45
CA GLU A 9 16.58 -9.39 -10.80
C GLU A 9 16.47 -9.30 -9.27
N GLU A 10 15.61 -8.42 -8.76
CA GLU A 10 15.46 -8.17 -7.33
C GLU A 10 14.68 -9.30 -6.65
N ILE A 11 15.32 -9.97 -5.68
CA ILE A 11 14.74 -11.12 -4.96
C ILE A 11 13.40 -10.76 -4.31
N LEU A 12 13.30 -9.55 -3.75
CA LEU A 12 12.08 -9.09 -3.10
C LEU A 12 10.94 -8.89 -4.11
N ASP A 13 11.22 -8.37 -5.30
CA ASP A 13 10.21 -8.25 -6.35
C ASP A 13 9.67 -9.62 -6.75
N ILE A 14 10.59 -10.57 -6.97
CA ILE A 14 10.27 -11.96 -7.35
C ILE A 14 9.40 -12.62 -6.27
N ALA A 15 9.78 -12.48 -5.00
CA ALA A 15 9.02 -13.03 -3.89
C ALA A 15 7.60 -12.44 -3.75
N LEU A 16 7.32 -11.29 -4.38
CA LEU A 16 6.05 -10.59 -4.30
C LEU A 16 5.22 -10.64 -5.60
N GLY A 17 5.64 -11.46 -6.57
CA GLY A 17 4.98 -11.61 -7.86
C GLY A 17 5.21 -10.45 -8.84
N ILE A 18 6.18 -9.57 -8.57
CA ILE A 18 6.47 -8.36 -9.35
C ILE A 18 7.62 -8.67 -10.33
N HIS A 19 7.40 -9.56 -11.31
CA HIS A 19 8.51 -10.11 -12.11
C HIS A 19 9.04 -9.15 -13.19
N VAL A 20 8.31 -8.08 -13.48
CA VAL A 20 8.56 -7.21 -14.64
C VAL A 20 8.54 -5.74 -14.26
N TYR A 21 9.27 -4.94 -15.02
CA TYR A 21 9.10 -3.50 -15.16
C TYR A 21 8.05 -3.23 -16.24
N THR A 22 7.39 -2.08 -16.12
CA THR A 22 6.52 -1.59 -17.20
C THR A 22 7.37 -1.39 -18.45
N TYR A 23 8.49 -0.70 -18.29
CA TYR A 23 9.34 -0.21 -19.38
C TYR A 23 10.54 -1.14 -19.64
N PRO A 24 11.06 -1.23 -20.88
CA PRO A 24 12.35 -1.87 -21.13
C PRO A 24 13.51 -1.09 -20.48
N LYS A 25 14.62 -1.77 -20.19
CA LYS A 25 15.90 -1.13 -19.85
C LYS A 25 16.31 -0.24 -21.02
N ILE A 26 16.58 1.02 -20.73
CA ILE A 26 17.20 1.97 -21.67
C ILE A 26 18.70 2.11 -21.43
N ASP A 27 19.19 1.54 -20.33
CA ASP A 27 20.57 1.50 -19.88
C ASP A 27 20.80 0.29 -18.97
N GLU A 28 22.04 -0.18 -18.85
CA GLU A 28 22.43 -1.31 -17.98
C GLU A 28 22.85 -0.88 -16.57
N LYS A 29 22.65 0.39 -16.20
CA LYS A 29 23.21 0.94 -14.97
C LYS A 29 22.30 0.66 -13.78
N THR A 30 22.80 -0.08 -12.79
CA THR A 30 22.16 -0.12 -11.47
C THR A 30 22.37 1.22 -10.77
N ILE A 31 21.28 1.79 -10.24
CA ILE A 31 21.34 3.07 -9.52
C ILE A 31 21.54 2.81 -8.03
N ASP A 32 22.58 3.42 -7.46
CA ASP A 32 22.71 3.53 -6.00
C ASP A 32 21.88 4.73 -5.54
N ALA A 33 20.66 4.45 -5.09
CA ALA A 33 19.71 5.45 -4.63
C ALA A 33 19.09 5.04 -3.31
N ARG A 34 18.88 6.03 -2.43
CA ARG A 34 18.16 5.85 -1.18
C ARG A 34 17.14 6.95 -0.94
N ILE A 35 16.04 6.61 -0.29
CA ILE A 35 15.06 7.58 0.21
C ILE A 35 15.21 7.68 1.74
N PRO A 36 15.76 8.77 2.30
CA PRO A 36 15.98 8.87 3.73
C PRO A 36 14.63 8.93 4.47
N ARG A 37 14.35 7.98 5.37
CA ARG A 37 13.12 7.97 6.17
C ARG A 37 13.31 8.66 7.54
N PRO A 38 12.30 9.38 8.07
CA PRO A 38 10.99 9.66 7.46
C PRO A 38 10.99 10.88 6.52
N HIS A 39 12.03 11.73 6.55
CA HIS A 39 11.97 13.08 5.96
C HIS A 39 11.94 13.14 4.43
N GLY A 40 12.51 12.15 3.77
CA GLY A 40 12.57 12.01 2.32
C GLY A 40 11.36 11.32 1.70
N PHE A 41 10.40 10.87 2.51
CA PHE A 41 9.15 10.31 2.02
C PHE A 41 7.98 11.05 2.66
N ARG A 42 7.35 11.93 1.88
CA ARG A 42 6.19 12.70 2.33
C ARG A 42 4.96 12.34 1.52
N VAL A 43 3.84 12.12 2.19
CA VAL A 43 2.57 11.75 1.58
C VAL A 43 1.42 12.58 2.14
N TYR A 44 0.65 13.21 1.27
CA TYR A 44 -0.47 14.06 1.64
C TYR A 44 -1.73 13.51 0.95
N GLU A 45 -2.78 13.25 1.72
CA GLU A 45 -4.05 12.84 1.11
C GLU A 45 -4.65 13.98 0.30
N ILE A 46 -5.36 13.59 -0.76
CA ILE A 46 -6.28 14.47 -1.47
C ILE A 46 -7.68 14.04 -1.05
N VAL A 47 -8.37 14.95 -0.36
CA VAL A 47 -9.66 14.70 0.29
C VAL A 47 -10.68 15.69 -0.23
N ASN A 48 -11.78 15.19 -0.81
CA ASN A 48 -12.77 16.02 -1.51
C ASN A 48 -12.11 16.98 -2.52
N GLU A 49 -11.17 16.47 -3.31
CA GLU A 49 -10.36 17.24 -4.28
C GLU A 49 -9.43 18.30 -3.67
N ILE A 50 -9.27 18.34 -2.35
CA ILE A 50 -8.36 19.25 -1.66
C ILE A 50 -7.06 18.53 -1.30
N ASP A 51 -5.93 19.03 -1.81
CA ASP A 51 -4.59 18.60 -1.41
C ASP A 51 -4.29 19.04 0.03
N LEU A 52 -4.23 18.09 0.96
CA LEU A 52 -4.01 18.42 2.37
C LEU A 52 -2.65 19.07 2.62
N GLU A 53 -1.66 18.97 1.73
CA GLU A 53 -0.40 19.72 1.83
C GLU A 53 -0.65 21.25 1.89
N SER A 54 -1.69 21.73 1.20
CA SER A 54 -2.04 23.16 1.14
C SER A 54 -2.66 23.73 2.42
N ILE A 55 -3.10 22.85 3.34
CA ILE A 55 -3.78 23.27 4.57
C ILE A 55 -2.77 23.82 5.59
N ASP A 56 -3.02 25.04 6.08
CA ASP A 56 -2.24 25.64 7.16
C ASP A 56 -2.60 25.00 8.52
N LEU A 57 -1.68 24.22 9.07
CA LEU A 57 -1.89 23.54 10.36
C LEU A 57 -1.76 24.45 11.58
N ASP A 58 -1.55 25.75 11.40
CA ASP A 58 -1.58 26.75 12.47
C ASP A 58 -2.90 27.52 12.51
N ARG A 59 -3.82 27.27 11.56
CA ARG A 59 -5.15 27.88 11.51
C ARG A 59 -6.20 26.78 11.46
N PRO A 60 -7.07 26.64 12.47
CA PRO A 60 -8.19 25.72 12.38
C PRO A 60 -9.13 26.16 11.26
N GLY A 61 -9.92 25.23 10.73
CA GLY A 61 -10.91 25.62 9.72
C GLY A 61 -11.93 26.62 10.26
N GLU A 62 -12.61 27.31 9.35
CA GLU A 62 -13.76 28.13 9.70
C GLU A 62 -14.96 27.20 9.83
N PHE A 63 -15.48 27.04 11.05
CA PHE A 63 -16.65 26.22 11.33
C PHE A 63 -17.51 26.87 12.40
N ASP A 64 -18.82 26.75 12.23
CA ASP A 64 -19.80 27.23 13.18
C ASP A 64 -19.67 26.45 14.50
N LEU A 65 -19.59 27.17 15.63
CA LEU A 65 -19.40 26.57 16.95
C LEU A 65 -20.64 25.81 17.44
N ASP A 66 -21.77 25.96 16.74
CA ASP A 66 -23.05 25.29 17.02
C ASP A 66 -23.20 23.93 16.34
N CYS A 67 -22.09 23.23 16.11
CA CYS A 67 -22.09 21.81 15.81
C CYS A 67 -22.57 20.98 17.02
N ARG A 68 -23.82 21.15 17.44
CA ARG A 68 -24.51 20.39 18.49
C ARG A 68 -25.58 19.53 17.83
N GLY A 69 -25.23 18.28 17.53
CA GLY A 69 -26.15 17.29 16.98
C GLY A 69 -25.74 15.86 17.35
N ASN A 70 -26.72 14.96 17.41
CA ASN A 70 -26.54 13.59 17.94
C ASN A 70 -25.63 12.67 17.10
N ASP A 71 -25.13 13.13 15.94
CA ASP A 71 -24.26 12.37 15.01
C ASP A 71 -22.93 13.06 14.67
N ASN A 72 -22.50 14.05 15.47
CA ASN A 72 -21.34 14.91 15.19
C ASN A 72 -20.09 14.16 14.70
N ARG A 73 -19.76 14.34 13.41
CA ARG A 73 -18.49 13.91 12.81
C ARG A 73 -17.55 15.10 12.74
N TYR A 74 -16.40 14.95 13.38
CA TYR A 74 -15.33 15.94 13.36
C TYR A 74 -14.20 15.44 12.48
N VAL A 75 -13.82 16.22 11.48
CA VAL A 75 -12.72 15.90 10.58
C VAL A 75 -11.52 16.73 10.99
N TYR A 76 -10.47 16.03 11.40
CA TYR A 76 -9.18 16.62 11.69
C TYR A 76 -8.24 16.41 10.52
N VAL A 77 -7.49 17.44 10.13
CA VAL A 77 -6.31 17.26 9.27
C VAL A 77 -5.13 17.04 10.19
N VAL A 78 -4.46 15.92 10.01
CA VAL A 78 -3.40 15.46 10.92
C VAL A 78 -2.13 15.19 10.15
N GLU A 79 -1.07 15.94 10.47
CA GLU A 79 0.29 15.63 10.11
C GLU A 79 0.93 14.77 11.18
N LYS A 80 1.51 13.64 10.77
CA LYS A 80 2.20 12.69 11.64
C LYS A 80 3.58 12.34 11.09
N MET A 81 4.51 12.05 12.00
CA MET A 81 5.83 11.50 11.71
C MET A 81 6.17 10.40 12.72
N ASN A 82 6.72 9.27 12.25
CA ASN A 82 7.09 8.10 13.07
C ASN A 82 5.90 7.55 13.90
N CYS A 83 4.70 7.62 13.34
CA CYS A 83 3.46 7.21 13.99
C CYS A 83 2.60 6.36 13.05
N ASP A 84 2.20 5.18 13.53
CA ASP A 84 1.24 4.30 12.86
C ASP A 84 -0.17 4.89 12.91
N SER A 85 -0.97 4.73 11.85
CA SER A 85 -2.32 5.32 11.78
C SER A 85 -3.29 4.76 12.82
N HIS A 86 -3.20 3.49 13.23
CA HIS A 86 -4.02 2.95 14.31
C HIS A 86 -3.60 3.52 15.67
N ALA A 87 -2.29 3.65 15.90
CA ALA A 87 -1.76 4.29 17.10
C ALA A 87 -2.21 5.75 17.21
N LEU A 88 -2.21 6.48 16.08
CA LEU A 88 -2.76 7.83 15.99
C LEU A 88 -4.24 7.85 16.37
N CYS A 89 -5.06 6.97 15.77
CA CYS A 89 -6.49 6.91 16.06
C CYS A 89 -6.77 6.68 17.55
N LYS A 90 -6.12 5.69 18.17
CA LYS A 90 -6.27 5.41 19.61
C LYS A 90 -5.87 6.60 20.48
N LEU A 91 -4.78 7.28 20.12
CA LEU A 91 -4.31 8.45 20.83
C LEU A 91 -5.32 9.60 20.74
N MET A 92 -5.83 9.89 19.55
CA MET A 92 -6.82 10.96 19.33
C MET A 92 -8.14 10.65 20.05
N GLN A 93 -8.64 9.41 19.96
CA GLN A 93 -9.84 8.98 20.70
C GLN A 93 -9.71 9.21 22.19
N LYS A 94 -8.53 8.92 22.77
CA LYS A 94 -8.27 9.13 24.20
C LYS A 94 -8.22 10.61 24.56
N ILE A 95 -7.52 11.44 23.79
CA ILE A 95 -7.34 12.87 24.07
C ILE A 95 -8.66 13.64 23.93
N LEU A 96 -9.39 13.36 22.85
CA LEU A 96 -10.64 14.06 22.48
C LEU A 96 -11.89 13.36 23.03
N ARG A 97 -11.71 12.23 23.72
CA ARG A 97 -12.78 11.43 24.36
C ARG A 97 -13.90 11.09 23.36
N CYS A 98 -13.52 10.45 22.26
CA CYS A 98 -14.40 10.08 21.15
C CYS A 98 -14.76 8.60 21.16
N LYS A 99 -15.97 8.26 20.67
CA LYS A 99 -16.46 6.88 20.56
C LYS A 99 -15.77 6.13 19.41
N SER A 100 -15.54 6.79 18.28
CA SER A 100 -14.92 6.18 17.10
C SER A 100 -13.88 7.09 16.45
N CYS A 101 -12.97 6.46 15.71
CA CYS A 101 -11.97 7.09 14.86
C CYS A 101 -11.87 6.30 13.56
N GLU A 102 -11.97 7.02 12.46
CA GLU A 102 -11.94 6.48 11.12
C GLU A 102 -10.88 7.25 10.31
N ILE A 103 -10.17 6.52 9.48
CA ILE A 103 -9.16 7.02 8.56
C ILE A 103 -9.51 6.50 7.17
N LEU A 104 -9.20 7.28 6.14
CA LEU A 104 -9.53 6.91 4.77
C LEU A 104 -8.55 5.90 4.16
N GLY A 105 -7.31 5.91 4.65
CA GLY A 105 -6.29 4.96 4.26
C GLY A 105 -5.15 4.88 5.26
N LEU A 106 -4.48 3.73 5.29
CA LEU A 106 -3.26 3.58 6.07
C LEU A 106 -2.11 4.33 5.39
N LYS A 107 -1.32 5.06 6.18
CA LYS A 107 -0.08 5.69 5.72
C LYS A 107 1.10 5.09 6.46
N GLU A 108 2.23 4.99 5.77
CA GLU A 108 3.48 4.50 6.34
C GLU A 108 3.83 5.22 7.65
N ALA A 109 4.32 4.46 8.62
CA ALA A 109 4.69 5.01 9.92
C ALA A 109 6.00 5.81 9.85
N GLU A 110 6.98 5.32 9.06
CA GLU A 110 8.30 5.95 8.85
C GLU A 110 8.28 6.89 7.64
N ALA A 111 7.31 7.81 7.66
CA ALA A 111 7.13 8.88 6.70
C ALA A 111 6.60 10.14 7.40
N ILE A 112 6.69 11.28 6.74
CA ILE A 112 5.86 12.44 7.09
C ILE A 112 4.58 12.30 6.30
N SER A 113 3.44 12.27 6.97
CA SER A 113 2.16 12.12 6.28
C SER A 113 1.11 13.06 6.82
N ARG A 114 0.29 13.62 5.93
CA ARG A 114 -0.88 14.41 6.29
C ARG A 114 -2.14 13.74 5.75
N GLN A 115 -3.09 13.48 6.65
CA GLN A 115 -4.29 12.71 6.36
C GLN A 115 -5.50 13.28 7.10
N ALA A 116 -6.70 12.98 6.61
CA ALA A 116 -7.93 13.27 7.32
C ALA A 116 -8.21 12.16 8.35
N VAL A 117 -8.62 12.57 9.56
CA VAL A 117 -9.08 11.69 10.62
C VAL A 117 -10.49 12.08 11.02
N ILE A 118 -11.42 11.15 10.91
CA ILE A 118 -12.85 11.36 11.17
C ILE A 118 -13.16 10.79 12.57
N LEU A 119 -13.61 11.63 13.48
CA LEU A 119 -13.93 11.26 14.85
C LEU A 119 -15.42 11.48 15.12
N ARG A 120 -16.04 10.59 15.90
CA ARG A 120 -17.46 10.70 16.27
C ARG A 120 -17.67 10.57 17.77
N GLY A 121 -18.71 11.24 18.28
CA GLY A 121 -19.09 11.19 19.69
C GLY A 121 -18.01 11.72 20.63
N CYS A 122 -17.30 12.77 20.21
CA CYS A 122 -16.27 13.43 21.02
C CYS A 122 -16.90 14.34 22.07
N SER A 123 -16.53 14.16 23.34
CA SER A 123 -16.94 15.06 24.44
C SER A 123 -15.95 16.21 24.67
N LYS A 124 -14.81 16.21 23.98
CA LYS A 124 -13.82 17.29 24.00
C LYS A 124 -13.35 17.60 22.58
N LEU A 125 -13.29 18.88 22.23
CA LEU A 125 -12.73 19.35 20.97
C LEU A 125 -11.53 20.25 21.25
N ILE A 126 -10.43 20.01 20.53
CA ILE A 126 -9.22 20.82 20.61
C ILE A 126 -8.94 21.32 19.19
N LYS A 127 -9.05 22.63 18.97
CA LYS A 127 -8.93 23.21 17.63
C LYS A 127 -7.55 22.97 16.99
N ILE A 128 -6.48 23.07 17.78
CA ILE A 128 -5.11 22.81 17.36
C ILE A 128 -4.44 21.93 18.41
N MET A 129 -3.85 20.83 17.98
CA MET A 129 -3.11 19.90 18.82
C MET A 129 -1.69 19.72 18.30
N ARG A 130 -0.72 19.81 19.20
CA ARG A 130 0.70 19.52 18.91
C ARG A 130 1.21 18.55 19.96
N LEU A 131 1.73 17.42 19.53
CA LEU A 131 2.27 16.38 20.40
C LEU A 131 3.65 15.96 19.90
N GLN A 132 4.64 16.00 20.78
CA GLN A 132 5.98 15.49 20.54
C GLN A 132 6.31 14.44 21.60
N TYR A 133 6.71 13.25 21.16
CA TYR A 133 7.20 12.21 22.07
C TYR A 133 8.38 11.46 21.45
N GLY A 134 9.59 11.73 21.95
CA GLY A 134 10.82 11.23 21.36
C GLY A 134 10.93 11.67 19.89
N LYS A 135 11.05 10.71 18.97
CA LYS A 135 11.08 10.94 17.52
C LYS A 135 9.69 11.05 16.87
N ARG A 136 8.61 10.87 17.64
CA ARG A 136 7.23 10.93 17.13
C ARG A 136 6.71 12.35 17.22
N TYR A 137 6.05 12.79 16.16
CA TYR A 137 5.44 14.11 16.06
C TYR A 137 4.04 13.98 15.48
N ILE A 138 3.09 14.70 16.07
CA ILE A 138 1.72 14.84 15.57
C ILE A 138 1.32 16.31 15.69
N LYS A 139 0.86 16.90 14.59
CA LYS A 139 0.19 18.19 14.54
C LYS A 139 -1.17 18.01 13.89
N ALA A 140 -2.22 18.46 14.56
CA ALA A 140 -3.59 18.25 14.13
C ALA A 140 -4.37 19.56 14.25
N ILE A 141 -5.21 19.84 13.26
CA ILE A 141 -6.23 20.89 13.37
C ILE A 141 -7.61 20.27 13.22
N LEU A 142 -8.59 20.79 13.96
CA LEU A 142 -9.99 20.59 13.61
C LEU A 142 -10.22 21.35 12.31
N TRP A 143 -10.49 20.63 11.22
CA TRP A 143 -10.63 21.21 9.90
C TRP A 143 -12.07 21.53 9.58
N GLN A 144 -12.99 20.61 9.86
CA GLN A 144 -14.41 20.81 9.67
C GLN A 144 -15.22 19.94 10.63
N CYS A 145 -16.43 20.39 10.95
CA CYS A 145 -17.48 19.51 11.43
C CYS A 145 -18.39 19.22 10.25
N ALA A 146 -18.40 17.97 9.77
CA ALA A 146 -18.96 17.64 8.47
C ALA A 146 -20.21 16.76 8.61
N PRO A 147 -21.40 17.21 8.15
CA PRO A 147 -22.48 16.27 7.83
C PRO A 147 -22.14 15.45 6.56
N ASN A 148 -21.30 16.01 5.67
CA ASN A 148 -21.00 15.47 4.35
C ASN A 148 -20.02 14.29 4.37
N LEU A 149 -20.06 13.51 3.29
CA LEU A 149 -19.14 12.41 3.04
C LEU A 149 -17.71 12.95 2.84
N VAL A 150 -16.73 12.26 3.44
CA VAL A 150 -15.31 12.54 3.26
C VAL A 150 -14.79 11.52 2.24
N LEU A 151 -14.44 11.98 1.05
CA LEU A 151 -13.97 11.14 -0.05
C LEU A 151 -12.45 11.22 -0.14
N HIS A 152 -11.81 10.05 -0.29
CA HIS A 152 -10.39 9.95 -0.60
C HIS A 152 -10.20 9.81 -2.11
N ASN A 153 -9.64 10.85 -2.72
CA ASN A 153 -9.43 10.92 -4.17
C ASN A 153 -8.07 10.32 -4.55
N GLY A 154 -7.04 10.54 -3.72
CA GLY A 154 -5.71 10.05 -3.99
C GLY A 154 -4.67 10.55 -3.00
N ASN A 155 -3.41 10.50 -3.39
CA ASN A 155 -2.32 10.99 -2.56
C ASN A 155 -1.30 11.75 -3.41
N LYS A 156 -0.85 12.88 -2.90
CA LYS A 156 0.32 13.58 -3.39
C LYS A 156 1.56 13.12 -2.64
N PHE A 157 2.62 12.85 -3.38
CA PHE A 157 3.90 12.41 -2.85
C PHE A 157 4.95 13.48 -3.10
N ARG A 158 5.82 13.70 -2.11
CA ARG A 158 7.10 14.39 -2.28
C ARG A 158 8.21 13.48 -1.78
N ILE A 159 9.09 13.12 -2.70
CA ILE A 159 10.10 12.09 -2.53
C ILE A 159 11.47 12.71 -2.74
N ARG A 160 12.34 12.61 -1.74
CA ARG A 160 13.75 12.99 -1.85
C ARG A 160 14.58 11.74 -2.12
N ILE A 161 15.16 11.66 -3.29
CA ILE A 161 16.02 10.57 -3.72
C ILE A 161 17.47 11.04 -3.61
N ILE A 162 18.28 10.40 -2.78
CA ILE A 162 19.72 10.67 -2.70
C ILE A 162 20.42 9.66 -3.60
N THR A 163 21.16 10.13 -4.59
CA THR A 163 21.93 9.29 -5.52
C THR A 163 23.08 10.08 -6.15
N LYS A 164 24.12 9.37 -6.60
CA LYS A 164 25.17 9.93 -7.46
C LYS A 164 24.81 9.87 -8.95
N ASP A 165 23.80 9.09 -9.31
CA ASP A 165 23.45 8.78 -10.70
C ASP A 165 22.34 9.71 -11.25
N LEU A 166 22.46 11.01 -10.95
CA LEU A 166 21.43 12.02 -11.26
C LEU A 166 21.06 12.07 -12.74
N ASN A 167 22.05 11.94 -13.64
CA ASN A 167 21.82 11.96 -15.08
C ASN A 167 21.01 10.74 -15.54
N THR A 168 21.32 9.54 -15.03
CA THR A 168 20.60 8.31 -15.34
C THR A 168 19.15 8.38 -14.88
N VAL A 169 18.89 8.86 -13.65
CA VAL A 169 17.50 9.08 -13.19
C VAL A 169 16.77 10.10 -14.07
N ARG A 170 17.46 11.17 -14.52
CA ARG A 170 16.88 12.18 -15.42
C ARG A 170 16.50 11.59 -16.78
N GLU A 171 17.35 10.76 -17.37
CA GLU A 171 17.10 10.10 -18.64
C GLU A 171 15.92 9.13 -18.53
N ARG A 172 15.87 8.31 -17.47
CA ARG A 172 14.73 7.42 -17.20
C ARG A 172 13.43 8.18 -16.96
N LEU A 173 13.48 9.31 -16.24
CA LEU A 173 12.31 10.18 -16.06
C LEU A 173 11.79 10.73 -17.39
N ARG A 174 12.68 11.15 -18.30
CA ARG A 174 12.30 11.60 -19.65
C ARG A 174 11.68 10.46 -20.47
N PHE A 175 12.30 9.28 -20.43
CA PHE A 175 11.76 8.12 -21.12
C PHE A 175 10.34 7.76 -20.63
N VAL A 176 10.14 7.70 -19.32
CA VAL A 176 8.82 7.42 -18.73
C VAL A 176 7.82 8.56 -19.01
N HIS A 177 8.29 9.81 -19.12
CA HIS A 177 7.46 10.95 -19.50
C HIS A 177 6.89 10.82 -20.92
N ASP A 178 7.67 10.32 -21.88
CA ASP A 178 7.25 10.14 -23.28
C ASP A 178 6.05 9.18 -23.41
N TYR A 179 5.84 8.32 -22.42
CA TYR A 179 4.70 7.40 -22.31
C TYR A 179 3.67 7.84 -21.26
N GLY A 180 3.67 9.12 -20.88
CA GLY A 180 2.66 9.71 -20.00
C GLY A 180 2.72 9.28 -18.54
N TYR A 181 3.87 8.79 -18.07
CA TYR A 181 4.07 8.29 -16.70
C TYR A 181 3.12 7.15 -16.28
N ILE A 182 2.76 6.29 -17.25
CA ILE A 182 1.92 5.12 -17.03
C ILE A 182 2.77 3.94 -16.55
N PHE A 183 2.33 3.22 -15.52
CA PHE A 183 3.06 2.06 -15.00
C PHE A 183 2.11 0.96 -14.56
N LEU A 184 2.61 -0.28 -14.50
CA LEU A 184 1.89 -1.44 -14.00
C LEU A 184 1.52 -1.24 -12.52
N ASN A 185 0.23 -1.31 -12.19
CA ASN A 185 -0.32 -0.96 -10.88
C ASN A 185 -0.21 -2.12 -9.86
N PHE A 186 1.02 -2.60 -9.67
CA PHE A 186 1.33 -3.62 -8.67
C PHE A 186 0.94 -3.16 -7.26
N PHE A 187 0.51 -4.11 -6.44
CA PHE A 187 0.49 -3.92 -5.00
C PHE A 187 1.93 -3.75 -4.50
N GLY A 188 2.21 -2.64 -3.81
CA GLY A 188 3.56 -2.31 -3.33
C GLY A 188 4.01 -3.12 -2.13
N TYR A 189 5.31 -3.04 -1.81
CA TYR A 189 6.00 -3.78 -0.74
C TYR A 189 5.32 -3.69 0.63
N GLN A 190 4.76 -2.52 0.95
CA GLN A 190 4.08 -2.24 2.21
C GLN A 190 2.86 -3.16 2.42
N ARG A 191 2.21 -3.61 1.33
CA ARG A 191 1.07 -4.54 1.39
C ARG A 191 1.46 -5.90 1.93
N PHE A 192 2.72 -6.29 1.72
CA PHE A 192 3.27 -7.58 2.12
C PHE A 192 4.07 -7.51 3.43
N GLY A 193 4.30 -6.29 3.93
CA GLY A 193 5.13 -5.99 5.10
C GLY A 193 6.57 -5.70 4.68
N THR A 194 6.97 -4.43 4.65
CA THR A 194 8.28 -4.00 4.12
C THR A 194 9.47 -4.66 4.84
N ARG A 195 9.42 -4.74 6.17
CA ARG A 195 10.47 -5.39 6.98
C ARG A 195 10.40 -6.91 6.96
N ARG A 196 9.23 -7.45 6.61
CA ARG A 196 8.86 -8.87 6.74
C ARG A 196 7.84 -9.20 5.65
N PRO A 197 8.31 -9.47 4.43
CA PRO A 197 7.44 -9.69 3.27
C PRO A 197 6.78 -11.08 3.30
N VAL A 198 6.21 -11.47 4.44
CA VAL A 198 5.64 -12.82 4.68
C VAL A 198 4.12 -12.82 4.78
N THR A 199 3.47 -11.64 4.70
CA THR A 199 2.03 -11.48 4.94
C THR A 199 1.19 -12.29 3.95
N HIS A 200 1.61 -12.39 2.68
CA HIS A 200 0.92 -13.19 1.67
C HIS A 200 1.10 -14.70 1.87
N PHE A 201 2.28 -15.17 2.32
CA PHE A 201 2.48 -16.57 2.69
C PHE A 201 1.56 -16.97 3.85
N LEU A 202 1.46 -16.12 4.87
CA LEU A 202 0.50 -16.31 5.96
C LEU A 202 -0.94 -16.40 5.44
N GLY A 203 -1.32 -15.53 4.49
CA GLY A 203 -2.62 -15.59 3.82
C GLY A 203 -2.87 -16.91 3.10
N LYS A 204 -1.88 -17.41 2.35
CA LYS A 204 -1.93 -18.71 1.67
C LYS A 204 -2.22 -19.86 2.64
N LEU A 205 -1.49 -19.90 3.76
CA LEU A 205 -1.65 -20.94 4.77
C LEU A 205 -3.05 -20.91 5.41
N ILE A 206 -3.60 -19.70 5.64
CA ILE A 206 -4.97 -19.54 6.15
C ILE A 206 -6.00 -20.10 5.17
N ILE A 207 -5.94 -19.74 3.89
CA ILE A 207 -6.95 -20.19 2.91
C ILE A 207 -6.86 -21.69 2.62
N LYS A 208 -5.66 -22.28 2.75
CA LYS A 208 -5.47 -23.74 2.68
C LYS A 208 -5.82 -24.47 3.98
N ASN A 209 -6.23 -23.73 5.01
CA ASN A 209 -6.51 -24.25 6.35
C ASN A 209 -5.32 -25.00 6.98
N GLU A 210 -4.09 -24.60 6.62
CA GLU A 210 -2.82 -25.13 7.16
C GLU A 210 -2.41 -24.32 8.41
N LEU A 211 -3.22 -24.42 9.47
CA LEU A 211 -3.13 -23.52 10.62
C LEU A 211 -1.87 -23.73 11.48
N ASP A 212 -1.36 -24.94 11.58
CA ASP A 212 -0.11 -25.23 12.29
C ASP A 212 1.08 -24.56 11.60
N SER A 213 1.20 -24.73 10.27
CA SER A 213 2.20 -24.03 9.44
C SER A 213 2.05 -22.51 9.52
N PHE A 214 0.81 -21.99 9.56
CA PHE A 214 0.56 -20.56 9.77
C PHE A 214 1.15 -20.10 11.10
N MET A 215 0.91 -20.85 12.17
CA MET A 215 1.40 -20.52 13.51
C MET A 215 2.94 -20.61 13.59
N ASP A 216 3.54 -21.64 12.98
CA ASP A 216 5.00 -21.76 12.88
C ASP A 216 5.62 -20.58 12.13
N THR A 217 5.03 -20.20 11.00
CA THR A 217 5.51 -19.07 10.18
C THR A 217 5.36 -17.74 10.91
N LEU A 218 4.20 -17.52 11.55
CA LEU A 218 3.92 -16.31 12.32
C LEU A 218 4.86 -16.17 13.54
N CYS A 219 5.17 -17.29 14.20
CA CYS A 219 5.84 -17.31 15.50
C CYS A 219 7.33 -17.67 15.45
N ASN A 220 7.89 -17.96 14.27
CA ASN A 220 9.30 -18.33 14.08
C ASN A 220 10.25 -17.35 14.81
N SER A 221 11.19 -17.86 15.60
CA SER A 221 11.96 -17.13 16.63
C SER A 221 12.85 -15.98 16.15
N ARG A 222 13.37 -16.02 14.91
CA ARG A 222 14.08 -14.88 14.28
C ARG A 222 13.09 -13.75 13.93
N ILE A 223 11.86 -14.12 13.60
CA ILE A 223 10.71 -13.23 13.39
C ILE A 223 10.10 -12.83 14.76
N HIS A 224 10.16 -13.66 15.79
CA HIS A 224 9.57 -13.35 17.10
C HIS A 224 10.19 -12.12 17.79
N ARG A 225 11.50 -11.87 17.65
CA ARG A 225 12.20 -10.76 18.34
C ARG A 225 11.78 -9.35 17.90
N LEU A 226 11.21 -9.16 16.70
CA LEU A 226 10.74 -7.85 16.22
C LEU A 226 9.22 -7.66 16.31
N ILE A 227 8.45 -8.63 16.86
CA ILE A 227 7.01 -8.46 17.15
C ILE A 227 6.87 -7.53 18.37
N LYS A 228 7.13 -6.24 18.16
CA LYS A 228 6.94 -5.20 19.18
C LYS A 228 5.49 -4.72 19.12
N LYS A 229 4.65 -5.43 19.90
CA LYS A 229 3.27 -5.07 20.33
C LYS A 229 2.16 -5.25 19.26
N ALA A 230 1.44 -6.38 19.34
CA ALA A 230 0.12 -6.64 18.74
C ALA A 230 -0.39 -8.04 19.22
N PRO A 231 -1.66 -8.45 18.96
CA PRO A 231 -2.28 -9.71 19.39
C PRO A 231 -1.44 -10.98 19.13
N GLU A 232 -0.61 -10.95 18.09
CA GLU A 232 0.34 -12.00 17.70
C GLU A 232 1.29 -12.42 18.84
N LYS A 233 1.74 -11.48 19.68
CA LYS A 233 2.64 -11.80 20.79
C LYS A 233 1.99 -12.77 21.80
N ILE A 234 0.71 -12.57 22.10
CA ILE A 234 -0.05 -13.42 23.03
C ILE A 234 -0.26 -14.79 22.41
N VAL A 235 -0.61 -14.80 21.12
CA VAL A 235 -0.88 -16.02 20.36
C VAL A 235 0.39 -16.87 20.20
N CYS A 236 1.53 -16.25 19.86
CA CYS A 236 2.81 -16.94 19.73
C CYS A 236 3.38 -17.48 21.04
N LYS A 237 3.18 -16.76 22.16
CA LYS A 237 3.57 -17.28 23.48
C LYS A 237 2.85 -18.60 23.79
N ASN A 238 1.57 -18.71 23.45
CA ASN A 238 0.80 -19.92 23.70
C ASN A 238 1.10 -21.04 22.70
N TRP A 239 1.46 -20.72 21.46
CA TRP A 239 1.89 -21.70 20.46
C TRP A 239 3.13 -22.47 20.90
N LEU A 240 4.14 -21.74 21.41
CA LEU A 240 5.39 -22.33 21.92
C LEU A 240 5.16 -23.31 23.09
N ASN A 241 4.01 -23.25 23.75
CA ASN A 241 3.62 -24.17 24.83
C ASN A 241 2.66 -25.27 24.32
N HIS A 242 2.78 -25.69 23.05
CA HIS A 242 1.96 -26.71 22.39
C HIS A 242 0.44 -26.40 22.36
N GLY A 243 0.09 -25.14 22.06
CA GLY A 243 -1.31 -24.74 21.91
C GLY A 243 -1.98 -25.32 20.66
N ASN A 244 -3.30 -25.52 20.68
CA ASN A 244 -4.06 -25.89 19.49
C ASN A 244 -4.14 -24.70 18.49
N ALA A 245 -3.65 -24.89 17.26
CA ALA A 245 -3.56 -23.82 16.26
C ALA A 245 -4.91 -23.14 16.00
N LEU A 246 -5.98 -23.90 15.75
CA LEU A 246 -7.31 -23.35 15.48
C LEU A 246 -7.82 -22.44 16.62
N LYS A 247 -7.69 -22.88 17.87
CA LYS A 247 -8.08 -22.08 19.04
C LYS A 247 -7.29 -20.77 19.13
N LEU A 248 -6.01 -20.81 18.77
CA LEU A 248 -5.12 -19.65 18.81
C LEU A 248 -5.38 -18.66 17.68
N VAL A 249 -5.55 -19.15 16.45
CA VAL A 249 -5.90 -18.33 15.28
C VAL A 249 -7.24 -17.63 15.50
N LYS A 250 -8.24 -18.29 16.11
CA LYS A 250 -9.52 -17.66 16.48
C LYS A 250 -9.41 -16.50 17.48
N ARG A 251 -8.27 -16.36 18.19
CA ARG A 251 -8.01 -15.22 19.09
C ARG A 251 -7.37 -14.04 18.37
N ILE A 252 -6.87 -14.22 17.14
CA ILE A 252 -6.38 -13.13 16.30
C ILE A 252 -7.61 -12.34 15.81
N PRO A 253 -7.60 -10.99 15.90
CA PRO A 253 -8.71 -10.19 15.39
C PRO A 253 -8.97 -10.47 13.90
N LYS A 254 -10.24 -10.54 13.50
CA LYS A 254 -10.63 -10.86 12.12
C LYS A 254 -9.98 -9.96 11.08
N ASP A 255 -9.78 -8.68 11.38
CA ASP A 255 -9.15 -7.71 10.47
C ASP A 255 -7.70 -8.09 10.12
N TYR A 256 -6.98 -8.72 11.05
CA TYR A 256 -5.61 -9.21 10.80
C TYR A 256 -5.64 -10.47 9.92
N ILE A 257 -6.62 -11.36 10.14
CA ILE A 257 -6.82 -12.52 9.27
C ILE A 257 -7.16 -12.08 7.84
N LEU A 258 -8.06 -11.09 7.70
CA LEU A 258 -8.39 -10.49 6.41
C LEU A 258 -7.17 -9.79 5.79
N LEU A 259 -6.34 -9.10 6.57
CA LEU A 259 -5.09 -8.51 6.09
C LEU A 259 -4.18 -9.57 5.44
N TYR A 260 -4.01 -10.73 6.08
CA TYR A 260 -3.22 -11.83 5.54
C TYR A 260 -3.81 -12.39 4.23
N ILE A 261 -5.09 -12.72 4.21
CA ILE A 261 -5.76 -13.25 3.01
C ILE A 261 -5.72 -12.24 1.86
N ASN A 262 -5.98 -10.96 2.14
CA ASN A 262 -5.97 -9.90 1.13
C ASN A 262 -4.55 -9.57 0.65
N ALA A 263 -3.50 -9.89 1.41
CA ALA A 263 -2.12 -9.84 0.93
C ALA A 263 -1.83 -11.01 -0.03
N TYR A 264 -2.42 -12.19 0.18
CA TYR A 264 -2.31 -13.28 -0.77
C TYR A 264 -3.06 -13.00 -2.08
N GLN A 265 -4.27 -12.42 -2.01
CA GLN A 265 -4.95 -11.89 -3.20
C GLN A 265 -4.09 -10.89 -3.99
N ALA A 266 -3.38 -10.01 -3.28
CA ALA A 266 -2.47 -9.05 -3.89
C ALA A 266 -1.26 -9.71 -4.57
N TYR A 267 -0.70 -10.77 -3.99
CA TYR A 267 0.36 -11.57 -4.61
C TYR A 267 -0.13 -12.22 -5.91
N LEU A 268 -1.30 -12.87 -5.90
CA LEU A 268 -1.88 -13.48 -7.10
C LEU A 268 -2.13 -12.42 -8.20
N PHE A 269 -2.61 -11.23 -7.82
CA PHE A 269 -2.79 -10.12 -8.74
C PHE A 269 -1.47 -9.66 -9.36
N ASN A 270 -0.41 -9.49 -8.55
CA ASN A 270 0.91 -9.10 -9.05
C ASN A 270 1.44 -10.14 -10.04
N SER A 271 1.38 -11.43 -9.69
CA SER A 271 1.83 -12.52 -10.57
C SER A 271 1.04 -12.55 -11.88
N MET A 272 -0.27 -12.34 -11.83
CA MET A 272 -1.13 -12.25 -13.02
C MET A 272 -0.77 -11.05 -13.88
N LEU A 273 -0.61 -9.86 -13.29
CA LEU A 273 -0.25 -8.65 -14.02
C LEU A 273 1.13 -8.80 -14.71
N SER A 274 2.11 -9.36 -13.99
CA SER A 274 3.43 -9.66 -14.55
C SER A 274 3.36 -10.60 -15.75
N LYS A 275 2.61 -11.69 -15.61
CA LYS A 275 2.51 -12.73 -16.64
C LYS A 275 1.67 -12.29 -17.85
N LEU A 276 0.60 -11.55 -17.61
CA LEU A 276 -0.19 -10.94 -18.68
C LEU A 276 0.66 -9.96 -19.49
N TRP A 277 1.45 -9.12 -18.81
CA TRP A 277 2.35 -8.19 -19.49
C TRP A 277 3.38 -8.89 -20.37
N LEU A 278 4.00 -9.96 -19.88
CA LEU A 278 4.92 -10.79 -20.67
C LEU A 278 4.24 -11.36 -21.92
N LYS A 279 3.06 -11.98 -21.77
CA LYS A 279 2.32 -12.55 -22.90
C LYS A 279 1.93 -11.50 -23.93
N LEU A 280 1.54 -10.30 -23.50
CA LEU A 280 1.23 -9.22 -24.45
C LEU A 280 2.47 -8.77 -25.22
N LEU A 281 3.64 -8.70 -24.57
CA LEU A 281 4.90 -8.32 -25.23
C LEU A 281 5.50 -9.43 -26.12
N GLU A 282 5.10 -10.69 -25.91
CA GLU A 282 5.40 -11.80 -26.84
C GLU A 282 4.62 -11.66 -28.15
N ILE A 283 3.43 -11.07 -28.11
CA ILE A 283 2.50 -10.97 -29.25
C ILE A 283 2.62 -9.61 -29.96
N TYR A 284 2.79 -8.54 -29.19
CA TYR A 284 2.71 -7.16 -29.65
C TYR A 284 4.00 -6.38 -29.40
N ARG A 285 4.22 -5.33 -30.20
CA ARG A 285 5.25 -4.33 -29.89
C ARG A 285 4.89 -3.59 -28.60
N PHE A 286 5.91 -3.06 -27.92
CA PHE A 286 5.75 -2.37 -26.65
C PHE A 286 4.68 -1.26 -26.68
N GLU A 287 4.72 -0.41 -27.71
CA GLU A 287 3.79 0.71 -27.86
C GLU A 287 2.34 0.23 -28.02
N ASP A 288 2.13 -0.87 -28.74
CA ASP A 288 0.82 -1.45 -28.98
C ASP A 288 0.32 -2.21 -27.76
N ALA A 289 1.21 -2.94 -27.07
CA ALA A 289 0.90 -3.62 -25.81
C ALA A 289 0.43 -2.64 -24.73
N ILE A 290 1.06 -1.46 -24.61
CA ILE A 290 0.57 -0.40 -23.68
C ILE A 290 -0.84 0.05 -24.06
N LYS A 291 -1.10 0.34 -25.35
CA LYS A 291 -2.42 0.78 -25.81
C LYS A 291 -3.49 -0.28 -25.51
N ILE A 292 -3.19 -1.54 -25.79
CA ILE A 292 -4.05 -2.68 -25.49
C ILE A 292 -4.31 -2.79 -23.98
N MET A 293 -3.29 -2.64 -23.15
CA MET A 293 -3.47 -2.63 -21.69
C MET A 293 -4.42 -1.51 -21.24
N ILE A 294 -4.31 -0.33 -21.83
CA ILE A 294 -5.18 0.83 -21.52
C ILE A 294 -6.62 0.56 -21.96
N SER A 295 -6.85 0.06 -23.17
CA SER A 295 -8.18 -0.05 -23.77
C SER A 295 -8.93 -1.33 -23.41
N GLU A 296 -8.24 -2.47 -23.30
CA GLU A 296 -8.86 -3.80 -23.16
C GLU A 296 -8.63 -4.44 -21.80
N TYR A 297 -7.55 -4.09 -21.10
CA TYR A 297 -7.18 -4.67 -19.80
C TYR A 297 -7.16 -3.63 -18.68
N THR A 298 -7.98 -2.57 -18.79
CA THR A 298 -8.02 -1.48 -17.82
C THR A 298 -8.21 -1.98 -16.39
N TYR A 299 -9.09 -2.97 -16.20
CA TYR A 299 -9.35 -3.63 -14.92
C TYR A 299 -9.10 -5.13 -15.02
N LEU A 300 -8.39 -5.66 -14.03
CA LEU A 300 -8.09 -7.07 -13.88
C LEU A 300 -8.68 -7.61 -12.57
N PRO A 301 -9.02 -8.91 -12.52
CA PRO A 301 -9.68 -9.50 -11.36
C PRO A 301 -8.72 -9.66 -10.19
N ILE A 302 -9.24 -9.41 -9.00
CA ILE A 302 -8.70 -9.94 -7.74
C ILE A 302 -9.45 -11.25 -7.45
N VAL A 303 -8.71 -12.34 -7.29
CA VAL A 303 -9.28 -13.68 -7.04
C VAL A 303 -9.96 -13.72 -5.67
N GLY A 304 -11.14 -14.33 -5.58
CA GLY A 304 -11.77 -14.69 -4.31
C GLY A 304 -12.89 -15.71 -4.56
N THR A 305 -13.84 -15.86 -3.64
CA THR A 305 -14.96 -16.80 -3.83
C THR A 305 -15.85 -16.45 -5.02
N LYS A 306 -15.91 -15.16 -5.37
CA LYS A 306 -16.68 -14.62 -6.49
C LYS A 306 -15.88 -13.50 -7.15
N TYR A 307 -15.60 -13.64 -8.44
CA TYR A 307 -14.95 -12.63 -9.29
C TYR A 307 -15.31 -12.86 -10.75
N TYR A 308 -15.08 -11.85 -11.59
CA TYR A 308 -15.43 -11.89 -13.01
C TYR A 308 -14.18 -11.81 -13.87
N VAL A 309 -14.13 -12.60 -14.94
CA VAL A 309 -13.07 -12.58 -15.93
C VAL A 309 -13.71 -12.44 -17.29
N HIS A 310 -13.37 -11.36 -18.01
CA HIS A 310 -13.95 -11.07 -19.31
C HIS A 310 -13.04 -11.51 -20.45
N GLN A 311 -11.74 -11.31 -20.30
CA GLN A 311 -10.75 -11.56 -21.34
C GLN A 311 -10.24 -13.00 -21.24
N ARG A 312 -10.23 -13.70 -22.39
CA ARG A 312 -9.73 -15.07 -22.50
C ARG A 312 -8.28 -15.20 -22.01
N LEU A 313 -7.42 -14.28 -22.42
CA LEU A 313 -6.00 -14.28 -22.02
C LEU A 313 -5.82 -14.15 -20.50
N VAL A 314 -6.62 -13.30 -19.85
CA VAL A 314 -6.61 -13.16 -18.37
C VAL A 314 -7.02 -14.48 -17.72
N LYS A 315 -8.05 -15.15 -18.24
CA LYS A 315 -8.49 -16.45 -17.73
C LYS A 315 -7.37 -17.49 -17.85
N GLU A 316 -6.74 -17.60 -19.02
CA GLU A 316 -5.64 -18.54 -19.26
C GLU A 316 -4.46 -18.30 -18.30
N VAL A 317 -4.04 -17.03 -18.15
CA VAL A 317 -2.97 -16.65 -17.19
C VAL A 317 -3.36 -17.01 -15.76
N LEU A 318 -4.60 -16.73 -15.37
CA LEU A 318 -5.06 -16.94 -14.01
C LEU A 318 -5.18 -18.43 -13.67
N ASP A 319 -5.74 -19.23 -14.58
CA ASP A 319 -5.89 -20.68 -14.40
C ASP A 319 -4.50 -21.34 -14.22
N GLU A 320 -3.51 -20.89 -14.98
CA GLU A 320 -2.13 -21.36 -14.84
C GLU A 320 -1.52 -20.99 -13.47
N ILE A 321 -1.69 -19.74 -13.02
CA ILE A 321 -1.19 -19.30 -11.71
C ILE A 321 -1.87 -20.07 -10.58
N LEU A 322 -3.20 -20.23 -10.62
CA LEU A 322 -3.95 -20.95 -9.60
C LEU A 322 -3.56 -22.43 -9.55
N SER A 323 -3.30 -23.05 -10.70
CA SER A 323 -2.80 -24.42 -10.80
C SER A 323 -1.43 -24.56 -10.14
N VAL A 324 -0.46 -23.70 -10.48
CA VAL A 324 0.89 -23.70 -9.89
C VAL A 324 0.85 -23.45 -8.38
N GLU A 325 0.01 -22.53 -7.94
CA GLU A 325 -0.13 -22.20 -6.51
C GLU A 325 -0.90 -23.27 -5.72
N GLY A 326 -1.58 -24.20 -6.40
CA GLY A 326 -2.42 -25.23 -5.81
C GLY A 326 -3.66 -24.67 -5.12
N ILE A 327 -4.27 -23.63 -5.71
CA ILE A 327 -5.40 -22.88 -5.14
C ILE A 327 -6.62 -22.97 -6.04
N ASN A 328 -7.79 -23.08 -5.43
CA ASN A 328 -9.07 -22.89 -6.09
C ASN A 328 -9.82 -21.68 -5.47
N PRO A 329 -10.82 -21.10 -6.17
CA PRO A 329 -11.63 -20.02 -5.63
C PRO A 329 -12.36 -20.35 -4.32
N SER A 330 -12.73 -21.61 -4.08
CA SER A 330 -13.44 -22.02 -2.87
C SER A 330 -12.56 -22.01 -1.61
N HIS A 331 -11.23 -22.06 -1.73
CA HIS A 331 -10.30 -21.89 -0.61
C HIS A 331 -10.42 -20.51 0.07
N PHE A 332 -10.91 -19.49 -0.65
CA PHE A 332 -11.18 -18.17 -0.05
C PHE A 332 -12.41 -18.16 0.88
N TYR A 333 -13.11 -19.29 1.00
CA TYR A 333 -14.09 -19.55 2.06
C TYR A 333 -13.49 -20.46 3.15
N VAL A 334 -12.95 -19.85 4.19
CA VAL A 334 -12.32 -20.56 5.31
C VAL A 334 -13.37 -20.90 6.36
N LYS A 335 -14.05 -22.03 6.16
CA LYS A 335 -15.15 -22.51 7.02
C LYS A 335 -14.79 -22.57 8.50
N THR A 336 -13.57 -23.00 8.84
CA THR A 336 -13.08 -23.15 10.23
C THR A 336 -13.02 -21.82 10.99
N LEU A 337 -12.83 -20.71 10.27
CA LEU A 337 -12.78 -19.35 10.81
C LEU A 337 -14.07 -18.54 10.53
N ALA A 338 -15.03 -19.12 9.79
CA ALA A 338 -16.23 -18.44 9.30
C ALA A 338 -15.89 -17.11 8.59
N ILE A 339 -14.93 -17.19 7.65
CA ILE A 339 -14.46 -16.06 6.85
C ILE A 339 -14.66 -16.40 5.37
N GLU A 340 -15.33 -15.51 4.64
CA GLU A 340 -15.42 -15.54 3.20
C GLU A 340 -14.77 -14.28 2.64
N VAL A 341 -13.80 -14.43 1.73
CA VAL A 341 -13.19 -13.31 1.03
C VAL A 341 -13.60 -13.36 -0.44
N LYS A 342 -14.39 -12.35 -0.85
CA LYS A 342 -14.82 -12.18 -2.24
C LYS A 342 -13.68 -11.58 -3.06
N GLY A 343 -13.75 -11.79 -4.37
CA GLY A 343 -12.89 -11.09 -5.30
C GLY A 343 -13.41 -9.68 -5.58
N ASP A 344 -12.64 -8.95 -6.37
CA ASP A 344 -12.89 -7.56 -6.75
C ASP A 344 -12.27 -7.28 -8.13
N MET A 345 -12.34 -6.05 -8.61
CA MET A 345 -11.64 -5.58 -9.80
C MET A 345 -10.63 -4.49 -9.43
N ARG A 346 -9.45 -4.51 -10.05
CA ARG A 346 -8.39 -3.53 -9.82
C ARG A 346 -7.82 -3.04 -11.14
N GLN A 347 -7.53 -1.74 -11.21
CA GLN A 347 -6.87 -1.17 -12.38
C GLN A 347 -5.50 -1.83 -12.62
N ALA A 348 -5.24 -2.23 -13.86
CA ALA A 348 -3.97 -2.86 -14.24
C ALA A 348 -2.82 -1.84 -14.38
N LEU A 349 -3.16 -0.63 -14.80
CA LEU A 349 -2.24 0.48 -14.97
C LEU A 349 -2.58 1.61 -14.01
N ALA A 350 -1.56 2.33 -13.59
CA ALA A 350 -1.64 3.56 -12.83
C ALA A 350 -0.89 4.65 -13.60
N GLN A 351 -1.23 5.91 -13.34
CA GLN A 351 -0.58 7.05 -13.96
C GLN A 351 -0.10 8.02 -12.89
N ALA A 352 1.19 8.40 -12.94
CA ALA A 352 1.70 9.48 -12.10
C ALA A 352 1.32 10.82 -12.72
N GLN A 353 0.48 11.58 -12.01
CA GLN A 353 -0.01 12.87 -12.47
C GLN A 353 0.80 14.01 -11.84
N ASN A 354 0.79 15.19 -12.47
CA ASN A 354 1.43 16.40 -11.95
C ASN A 354 2.91 16.19 -11.54
N VAL A 355 3.64 15.39 -12.32
CA VAL A 355 5.03 15.03 -12.04
C VAL A 355 5.92 16.28 -12.16
N LYS A 356 6.64 16.60 -11.09
CA LYS A 356 7.60 17.71 -11.02
C LYS A 356 8.90 17.18 -10.44
N THR A 357 10.02 17.61 -11.00
CA THR A 357 11.36 17.19 -10.57
C THR A 357 12.28 18.38 -10.39
N TYR A 358 13.05 18.36 -9.31
CA TYR A 358 14.12 19.31 -9.06
C TYR A 358 15.40 18.55 -8.74
N PHE A 359 16.48 18.85 -9.47
CA PHE A 359 17.77 18.20 -9.31
C PHE A 359 18.73 19.14 -8.59
N SER A 360 19.31 18.68 -7.50
CA SER A 360 20.43 19.34 -6.83
C SER A 360 21.74 18.60 -7.12
N CYS A 361 22.83 18.98 -6.44
CA CYS A 361 24.13 18.33 -6.58
C CYS A 361 24.19 16.90 -6.02
N LYS A 362 23.27 16.52 -5.12
CA LYS A 362 23.31 15.21 -4.43
C LYS A 362 21.94 14.54 -4.27
N ASP A 363 20.87 15.21 -4.64
CA ASP A 363 19.52 14.66 -4.52
C ASP A 363 18.58 15.14 -5.63
N ILE A 364 17.46 14.44 -5.70
CA ILE A 364 16.34 14.71 -6.58
C ILE A 364 15.11 14.86 -5.69
N GLU A 365 14.43 16.01 -5.78
CA GLU A 365 13.08 16.14 -5.25
C GLU A 365 12.08 15.83 -6.35
N LEU A 366 11.37 14.72 -6.19
CA LEU A 366 10.34 14.23 -7.10
C LEU A 366 8.97 14.40 -6.43
N SER A 367 8.07 15.13 -7.08
CA SER A 367 6.68 15.32 -6.65
C SER A 367 5.73 14.79 -7.70
N PHE A 368 4.68 14.07 -7.28
CA PHE A 368 3.64 13.55 -8.17
C PHE A 368 2.39 13.18 -7.38
N THR A 369 1.27 13.00 -8.07
CA THR A 369 -0.01 12.55 -7.52
C THR A 369 -0.35 11.17 -8.06
N LEU A 370 -0.92 10.32 -7.21
CA LEU A 370 -1.50 9.04 -7.60
C LEU A 370 -2.92 8.90 -7.07
N ASP A 371 -3.77 8.24 -7.85
CA ASP A 371 -5.11 7.86 -7.43
C ASP A 371 -5.08 6.88 -6.25
N ARG A 372 -6.21 6.78 -5.53
CA ARG A 372 -6.36 5.82 -4.44
C ARG A 372 -6.08 4.38 -4.91
N GLY A 373 -5.46 3.59 -4.04
CA GLY A 373 -5.10 2.20 -4.35
C GLY A 373 -3.82 2.01 -5.16
N CYS A 374 -3.15 3.10 -5.58
CA CYS A 374 -1.83 3.07 -6.21
C CYS A 374 -0.70 3.25 -5.18
N TYR A 375 0.50 2.76 -5.50
CA TYR A 375 1.67 2.79 -4.61
C TYR A 375 2.79 3.63 -5.22
N ALA A 376 3.28 4.63 -4.47
CA ALA A 376 4.40 5.48 -4.93
C ALA A 376 5.67 4.68 -5.22
N THR A 377 5.92 3.61 -4.45
CA THR A 377 7.07 2.73 -4.66
C THR A 377 7.02 2.01 -6.00
N SER A 378 5.84 1.70 -6.54
CA SER A 378 5.71 1.09 -7.87
C SER A 378 6.16 2.06 -8.98
N PHE A 379 5.87 3.36 -8.84
CA PHE A 379 6.36 4.37 -9.77
C PHE A 379 7.87 4.64 -9.60
N ILE A 380 8.32 4.81 -8.35
CA ILE A 380 9.76 5.03 -8.03
C ILE A 380 10.61 3.86 -8.54
N ARG A 381 10.10 2.63 -8.44
CA ARG A 381 10.76 1.42 -8.93
C ARG A 381 11.10 1.51 -10.42
N GLU A 382 10.19 2.02 -11.26
CA GLU A 382 10.44 2.19 -12.70
C GLU A 382 11.65 3.10 -12.98
N LEU A 383 11.90 4.07 -12.10
CA LEU A 383 13.01 5.01 -12.20
C LEU A 383 14.32 4.43 -11.65
N LEU A 384 14.27 3.80 -10.46
CA LEU A 384 15.48 3.42 -9.74
C LEU A 384 16.02 2.05 -10.14
N ARG A 385 15.15 1.06 -10.37
CA ARG A 385 15.55 -0.34 -10.67
C ARG A 385 16.68 -0.85 -9.76
N THR A 386 16.46 -0.76 -8.46
CA THR A 386 17.43 -1.12 -7.40
C THR A 386 16.69 -1.87 -6.30
N ASP A 387 17.43 -2.42 -5.32
CA ASP A 387 16.85 -3.15 -4.18
C ASP A 387 15.76 -2.29 -3.51
N PRO A 388 14.51 -2.77 -3.46
CA PRO A 388 13.41 -2.06 -2.83
C PRO A 388 13.68 -1.68 -1.37
N LEU A 389 14.50 -2.42 -0.65
CA LEU A 389 14.87 -2.10 0.74
C LEU A 389 15.61 -0.76 0.86
N ASN A 390 16.19 -0.23 -0.21
CA ASN A 390 16.88 1.07 -0.20
C ASN A 390 15.92 2.27 -0.22
N TYR A 391 14.67 2.08 -0.65
CA TYR A 391 13.71 3.17 -0.84
C TYR A 391 12.34 2.94 -0.18
N THR A 392 12.12 1.78 0.44
CA THR A 392 10.87 1.39 1.11
C THR A 392 10.86 1.58 2.62
#